data_AF-W4RRK2-F1
#
_entry.id   AF-W4RRK2-F1
#
_cell.length_a   1.000
_cell.length_b   1.000
_cell.length_c   1.000
_cell.angle_alpha   90.00
_cell.angle_beta   90.00
_cell.angle_gamma   90.00
#
_symmetry.space_group_name_H-M   'P 1'
#
loop_
_entity.id
_entity.type
_entity.pdbx_description
1 polymer ?
#
loop_
_entity_poly.entity_id
_entity_poly.type
_entity_poly.pdbx_seq_one_letter_code
_entity_poly.pdbx_strand_id
1 'polypeptide(L)'
;MRKGVILEINDLYLTLLTPEGEFLRARKLQQDYQVGEEIHFFPETLTVKKKRFNLSFLNSFKARSTALAALFMIAMTALVPAYQDGQVYAYMSIDVNPSIELAVNDDLKVLRMTGYNPEGEKIIGELKDWKKKDAAVVAEMIIEEIKDEGFLKEKKRRCHCDCP
;
A
#
# COMPACT_ATOMS: atom_id res chain seq x y z
N MET A 1 21.08 -33.54 43.09
CA MET A 1 22.23 -32.87 42.42
C MET A 1 22.90 -33.90 41.54
N ARG A 2 23.30 -33.54 40.33
CA ARG A 2 24.06 -34.41 39.41
C ARG A 2 25.47 -33.88 39.26
N LYS A 3 26.41 -34.73 38.84
CA LYS A 3 27.79 -34.35 38.54
C LYS A 3 28.01 -34.39 37.03
N GLY A 4 28.87 -33.54 36.51
CA GLY A 4 29.26 -33.59 35.11
C GLY A 4 30.44 -32.68 34.79
N VAL A 5 31.09 -32.97 33.68
CA VAL A 5 32.25 -32.20 33.17
C VAL A 5 31.75 -31.13 32.20
N ILE A 6 32.19 -29.89 32.39
CA ILE A 6 31.84 -28.76 31.52
C ILE A 6 32.51 -28.97 30.16
N LEU A 7 31.71 -29.07 29.10
CA LEU A 7 32.19 -29.15 27.72
C LEU A 7 32.23 -27.78 27.05
N GLU A 8 31.27 -26.90 27.38
CA GLU A 8 31.11 -25.60 26.74
C GLU A 8 30.50 -24.59 27.73
N ILE A 9 30.99 -23.35 27.65
CA ILE A 9 30.52 -22.23 28.47
C ILE A 9 29.88 -21.20 27.53
N ASN A 10 28.57 -21.00 27.67
CA ASN A 10 27.83 -19.93 27.00
C ASN A 10 27.61 -18.74 27.95
N ASP A 11 27.07 -17.63 27.45
CA ASP A 11 26.74 -16.46 28.28
C ASP A 11 25.63 -16.75 29.31
N LEU A 12 24.69 -17.64 28.97
CA LEU A 12 23.49 -17.91 29.76
C LEU A 12 23.50 -19.27 30.48
N TYR A 13 24.25 -20.25 29.96
CA TYR A 13 24.22 -21.64 30.43
C TYR A 13 25.56 -22.36 30.21
N LEU A 14 25.72 -23.49 30.89
CA LEU A 14 26.82 -24.44 30.75
C LEU A 14 26.30 -25.71 30.10
N THR A 15 27.08 -26.30 29.20
CA THR A 15 26.82 -27.65 28.66
C THR A 15 27.71 -28.65 29.38
N LEU A 16 27.13 -29.68 29.99
CA LEU A 16 27.82 -30.67 30.81
C LEU A 16 27.62 -32.09 30.28
N LEU A 17 28.66 -32.91 30.38
CA LEU A 17 28.60 -34.36 30.16
C LEU A 17 28.55 -35.07 31.50
N THR A 18 27.50 -35.86 31.75
CA THR A 18 27.41 -36.65 32.98
C THR A 18 28.18 -37.97 32.86
N PRO A 19 28.53 -38.64 33.98
CA PRO A 19 29.15 -39.97 33.96
C PRO A 19 28.33 -41.03 33.21
N GLU A 20 27.01 -40.83 33.12
CA GLU A 20 26.09 -41.69 32.38
C GLU A 20 26.10 -41.44 30.86
N GLY A 21 26.92 -40.49 30.38
CA GLY A 21 27.04 -40.13 28.96
C GLY A 21 25.96 -39.17 28.47
N GLU A 22 25.18 -38.56 29.36
CA GLU A 22 24.14 -37.60 28.99
C GLU A 22 24.70 -36.18 28.85
N PHE A 23 24.21 -35.45 27.85
CA PHE A 23 24.49 -34.03 27.68
C PHE A 23 23.37 -33.21 28.34
N LEU A 24 23.70 -32.44 29.36
CA LEU A 24 22.74 -31.63 30.12
C LEU A 24 23.15 -30.17 30.15
N ARG A 25 22.15 -29.28 30.27
CA ARG A 25 22.38 -27.84 30.46
C ARG A 25 22.10 -27.43 31.90
N ALA A 26 22.94 -26.54 32.41
CA ALA A 26 22.74 -25.89 33.69
C ALA A 26 22.86 -24.37 33.54
N ARG A 27 22.11 -23.62 34.35
CA ARG A 27 22.25 -22.16 34.39
C ARG A 27 23.66 -21.77 34.83
N LYS A 28 24.27 -20.80 34.14
CA LYS A 28 25.53 -20.18 34.57
C LYS A 28 25.28 -19.29 35.79
N LEU A 29 25.88 -19.62 36.92
CA LEU A 29 25.91 -18.76 38.12
C LEU A 29 27.06 -17.75 38.03
N GLN A 30 27.06 -16.70 38.87
CA GLN A 30 28.19 -15.77 38.96
C GLN A 30 29.35 -16.42 39.73
N GLN A 31 30.10 -17.27 39.03
CA GLN A 31 31.36 -17.84 39.48
C GLN A 31 32.22 -18.14 38.24
N ASP A 32 33.52 -18.34 38.45
CA ASP A 32 34.44 -18.71 37.39
C ASP A 32 34.22 -20.18 37.03
N TYR A 33 34.17 -20.46 35.72
CA TYR A 33 34.04 -21.81 35.18
C TYR A 33 35.14 -22.05 34.16
N GLN A 34 35.66 -23.27 34.11
CA GLN A 34 36.59 -23.69 33.06
C GLN A 34 36.07 -24.92 32.31
N VAL A 35 36.32 -24.98 31.00
CA VAL A 35 36.04 -26.18 30.21
C VAL A 35 36.93 -27.32 30.71
N GLY A 36 36.35 -28.50 30.90
CA GLY A 36 37.01 -29.67 31.51
C GLY A 36 36.86 -29.75 33.03
N GLU A 37 36.32 -28.71 33.68
CA GLU A 37 36.04 -28.74 35.12
C GLU A 37 34.82 -29.64 35.42
N GLU A 38 34.90 -30.39 36.52
CA GLU A 38 33.80 -31.24 37.00
C GLU A 38 33.03 -30.55 38.13
N ILE A 39 31.73 -30.31 37.92
CA ILE A 39 30.89 -29.60 38.87
C ILE A 39 29.64 -30.38 39.26
N HIS A 40 29.09 -30.06 40.44
CA HIS A 40 27.76 -30.48 40.83
C HIS A 40 26.73 -29.45 40.39
N PHE A 41 25.70 -29.89 39.67
CA PHE A 41 24.66 -29.02 39.13
C PHE A 41 23.26 -29.59 39.34
N PHE A 42 22.28 -28.69 39.25
CA PHE A 42 20.89 -29.07 39.07
C PHE A 42 20.59 -28.98 37.58
N PRO A 43 20.22 -30.09 36.91
CA PRO A 43 19.88 -30.03 35.50
C PRO A 43 18.73 -29.06 35.33
N GLU A 44 18.87 -28.11 34.41
CA GLU A 44 17.77 -27.29 33.98
C GLU A 44 16.83 -28.23 33.23
N THR A 45 15.81 -28.74 33.93
CA THR A 45 14.76 -29.51 33.27
C THR A 45 14.23 -28.63 32.15
N LEU A 46 14.10 -29.20 30.95
CA LEU A 46 13.45 -28.57 29.80
C LEU A 46 11.96 -28.32 30.07
N THR A 47 11.59 -27.81 31.24
CA THR A 47 10.43 -26.98 31.37
C THR A 47 10.79 -25.70 30.63
N VAL A 48 10.54 -25.72 29.32
CA VAL A 48 10.34 -24.51 28.54
C VAL A 48 9.32 -23.72 29.36
N LYS A 49 9.79 -22.78 30.16
CA LYS A 49 8.93 -21.72 30.69
C LYS A 49 8.48 -21.01 29.43
N LYS A 50 7.41 -21.51 28.80
CA LYS A 50 6.60 -20.74 27.88
C LYS A 50 6.39 -19.45 28.65
N LYS A 51 7.07 -18.38 28.25
CA LYS A 51 6.72 -17.03 28.70
C LYS A 51 5.25 -16.95 28.34
N ARG A 52 4.38 -17.20 29.31
CA ARG A 52 2.96 -16.91 29.18
C ARG A 52 2.99 -15.41 28.98
N PHE A 53 2.79 -14.97 27.74
CA PHE A 53 2.61 -13.55 27.47
C PHE A 53 1.51 -13.12 28.42
N ASN A 54 1.87 -12.29 29.40
CA ASN A 54 0.94 -11.87 30.41
C ASN A 54 0.03 -10.84 29.73
N LEU A 55 -1.04 -11.33 29.11
CA LEU A 55 -2.07 -10.55 28.45
C LEU A 55 -2.82 -9.62 29.41
N SER A 56 -2.48 -9.63 30.71
CA SER A 56 -2.98 -8.67 31.70
C SER A 56 -2.70 -7.20 31.32
N PHE A 57 -1.71 -6.92 30.47
CA PHE A 57 -1.51 -5.57 29.92
C PHE A 57 -2.69 -5.11 29.05
N LEU A 58 -3.34 -6.02 28.30
CA LEU A 58 -4.53 -5.70 27.50
C LEU A 58 -5.77 -5.40 28.34
N ASN A 59 -5.80 -5.83 29.61
CA ASN A 59 -6.89 -5.56 30.53
C ASN A 59 -6.77 -4.20 31.25
N SER A 60 -5.69 -3.45 30.97
CA SER A 60 -5.52 -2.11 31.51
C SER A 60 -6.31 -1.09 30.69
N PHE A 61 -7.05 -0.21 31.37
CA PHE A 61 -7.83 0.87 30.74
C PHE A 61 -7.00 1.72 29.74
N LYS A 62 -5.70 1.88 30.03
CA LYS A 62 -4.72 2.54 29.15
C LYS A 62 -4.47 1.80 27.83
N ALA A 63 -4.46 0.47 27.83
CA ALA A 63 -4.30 -0.34 26.62
C ALA A 63 -5.55 -0.27 25.72
N ARG A 64 -6.74 -0.19 26.33
CA ARG A 64 -8.00 -0.01 25.59
C ARG A 64 -8.11 1.38 24.96
N SER A 65 -7.70 2.42 25.68
CA SER A 65 -7.69 3.81 25.17
C SER A 65 -6.68 3.98 24.02
N THR A 66 -5.48 3.41 24.14
CA THR A 66 -4.47 3.46 23.06
C THR A 66 -4.90 2.68 21.83
N ALA A 67 -5.51 1.51 21.99
CA ALA A 67 -6.09 0.76 20.87
C ALA A 67 -7.20 1.54 20.16
N LEU A 68 -8.08 2.22 20.90
CA LEU A 68 -9.14 3.04 20.32
C LEU A 68 -8.58 4.26 19.56
N ALA A 69 -7.57 4.94 20.11
CA ALA A 69 -6.90 6.05 19.46
C ALA A 69 -6.18 5.62 18.17
N ALA A 70 -5.53 4.45 18.18
CA ALA A 70 -4.91 3.88 16.99
C ALA A 70 -5.94 3.53 15.92
N LEU A 71 -7.06 2.90 16.30
CA LEU A 71 -8.16 2.60 15.38
C LEU A 71 -8.74 3.86 14.76
N PHE A 72 -8.90 4.92 15.56
CA PHE A 72 -9.39 6.22 15.09
C PHE A 72 -8.42 6.87 14.10
N MET A 73 -7.11 6.85 14.37
CA MET A 73 -6.10 7.34 13.41
C MET A 73 -6.11 6.54 12.10
N ILE A 74 -6.25 5.22 12.17
CA ILE A 74 -6.37 4.37 10.99
C ILE A 74 -7.64 4.73 10.20
N ALA A 75 -8.77 4.89 10.89
CA ALA A 75 -10.03 5.27 10.25
C ALA A 75 -9.96 6.66 9.58
N MET A 76 -9.31 7.64 10.22
CA MET A 76 -9.11 8.96 9.63
C MET A 76 -8.21 8.92 8.38
N THR A 77 -7.13 8.13 8.42
CA THR A 77 -6.18 8.04 7.29
C THR A 77 -6.74 7.22 6.12
N ALA A 78 -7.56 6.20 6.38
CA ALA A 78 -8.21 5.40 5.34
C ALA A 78 -9.18 6.20 4.47
N LEU A 79 -9.69 7.34 4.97
CA LEU A 79 -10.60 8.20 4.21
C LEU A 79 -9.87 9.21 3.31
N VAL A 80 -8.56 9.44 3.51
CA VAL A 80 -7.77 10.44 2.76
C VAL A 80 -7.76 10.21 1.24
N PRO A 81 -7.58 8.98 0.71
CA PRO A 81 -7.57 8.73 -0.73
C PRO A 81 -8.90 9.10 -1.41
N ALA A 82 -10.03 8.96 -0.71
CA ALA A 82 -11.34 9.31 -1.26
C ALA A 82 -11.50 10.81 -1.54
N TYR A 83 -10.69 11.67 -0.91
CA TYR A 83 -10.68 13.11 -1.14
C TYR A 83 -9.78 13.54 -2.31
N GLN A 84 -8.85 12.68 -2.75
CA GLN A 84 -7.90 13.01 -3.83
C GLN A 84 -8.48 12.82 -5.23
N ASP A 85 -9.55 12.05 -5.37
CA ASP A 85 -10.24 11.81 -6.65
C ASP A 85 -10.76 13.10 -7.34
N GLY A 86 -10.87 14.21 -6.60
CA GLY A 86 -11.29 15.51 -7.13
C GLY A 86 -10.15 16.44 -7.60
N GLN A 87 -8.88 16.03 -7.47
CA GLN A 87 -7.75 16.87 -7.85
C GLN A 87 -7.48 16.77 -9.36
N VAL A 88 -7.33 17.91 -10.02
CA VAL A 88 -6.90 17.96 -11.42
C VAL A 88 -5.40 17.72 -11.47
N TYR A 89 -5.00 16.72 -12.25
CA TYR A 89 -3.61 16.33 -12.49
C TYR A 89 -3.11 16.82 -13.86
N ALA A 90 -3.95 16.73 -14.89
CA ALA A 90 -3.60 17.16 -16.24
C ALA A 90 -4.80 17.77 -16.99
N TYR A 91 -4.50 18.47 -18.08
CA TYR A 91 -5.47 19.01 -19.03
C TYR A 91 -5.20 18.44 -20.42
N MET A 92 -6.25 18.03 -21.12
CA MET A 92 -6.19 17.53 -22.49
C MET A 92 -7.14 18.34 -23.36
N SER A 93 -6.70 18.80 -24.52
CA SER A 93 -7.55 19.53 -25.46
C SER A 93 -7.76 18.75 -26.76
N ILE A 94 -8.98 18.84 -27.28
CA ILE A 94 -9.38 18.31 -28.59
C ILE A 94 -9.81 19.51 -29.43
N ASP A 95 -9.06 19.81 -30.49
CA ASP A 95 -9.32 20.95 -31.38
C ASP A 95 -9.44 20.48 -32.83
N VAL A 96 -10.68 20.28 -33.26
CA VAL A 96 -11.06 19.99 -34.65
C VAL A 96 -12.12 20.98 -35.14
N ASN A 97 -12.29 22.10 -34.42
CA ASN A 97 -13.42 23.03 -34.53
C ASN A 97 -14.76 22.26 -34.59
N PRO A 98 -15.11 21.54 -33.51
CA PRO A 98 -15.18 22.09 -32.15
C PRO A 98 -13.89 22.03 -31.30
N SER A 99 -13.77 22.90 -30.28
CA SER A 99 -12.60 22.99 -29.37
C SER A 99 -13.01 22.77 -27.91
N ILE A 100 -12.52 21.70 -27.29
CA ILE A 100 -12.94 21.20 -25.97
C ILE A 100 -11.71 20.85 -25.11
N GLU A 101 -11.73 21.21 -23.83
CA GLU A 101 -10.73 20.83 -22.84
C GLU A 101 -11.31 19.88 -21.79
N LEU A 102 -10.53 18.88 -21.41
CA LEU A 102 -10.78 17.91 -20.35
C LEU A 102 -9.78 18.13 -19.22
N ALA A 103 -10.28 18.40 -18.02
CA ALA A 103 -9.48 18.35 -16.80
C ALA A 103 -9.57 16.93 -16.22
N VAL A 104 -8.45 16.23 -16.08
CA VAL A 104 -8.39 14.83 -15.64
C VAL A 104 -7.63 14.67 -14.33
N ASN A 105 -7.98 13.67 -13.53
CA ASN A 105 -7.19 13.26 -12.37
C ASN A 105 -6.02 12.34 -12.76
N ASP A 106 -5.28 11.85 -11.77
CA ASP A 106 -4.15 10.92 -11.92
C ASP A 106 -4.56 9.54 -12.48
N ASP A 107 -5.80 9.12 -12.23
CA ASP A 107 -6.43 7.94 -12.86
C ASP A 107 -6.91 8.20 -14.31
N LEU A 108 -6.61 9.36 -14.92
CA LEU A 108 -7.13 9.80 -16.22
C LEU A 108 -8.66 9.88 -16.30
N LYS A 109 -9.35 10.04 -15.17
CA LYS A 109 -10.80 10.25 -15.15
C LYS A 109 -11.14 11.72 -15.33
N VAL A 110 -12.14 12.01 -16.16
CA VAL A 110 -12.57 13.38 -16.47
C VAL A 110 -13.32 13.99 -15.29
N LEU A 111 -12.78 15.09 -14.74
CA LEU A 111 -13.39 15.85 -13.65
C LEU A 111 -14.21 17.04 -14.15
N ARG A 112 -13.77 17.66 -15.25
CA ARG A 112 -14.42 18.84 -15.86
C ARG A 112 -14.21 18.83 -17.37
N MET A 113 -15.19 19.35 -18.10
CA MET A 113 -15.06 19.71 -19.51
C MET A 113 -15.31 21.21 -19.68
N THR A 114 -14.64 21.85 -20.63
CA THR A 114 -14.80 23.28 -20.94
C THR A 114 -14.73 23.48 -22.44
N GLY A 115 -15.71 24.18 -23.03
CA GLY A 115 -15.71 24.50 -24.45
C GLY A 115 -14.96 25.81 -24.67
N TYR A 116 -13.97 25.79 -25.55
CA TYR A 116 -13.22 27.01 -25.89
C TYR A 116 -13.86 27.80 -27.04
N ASN A 117 -14.84 27.22 -27.72
CA ASN A 117 -15.65 27.89 -28.74
C ASN A 117 -17.14 27.50 -28.63
N PRO A 118 -18.05 28.25 -29.28
CA PRO A 118 -19.49 27.96 -29.22
C PRO A 118 -19.85 26.54 -29.67
N GLU A 119 -19.14 26.01 -30.66
CA GLU A 119 -19.31 24.64 -31.12
C GLU A 119 -18.91 23.62 -30.04
N GLY A 120 -17.82 23.87 -29.30
CA GLY A 120 -17.36 23.01 -28.22
C GLY A 120 -18.34 23.00 -27.04
N GLU A 121 -18.87 24.17 -26.67
CA GLU A 121 -19.94 24.30 -25.67
C GLU A 121 -21.20 23.54 -26.10
N LYS A 122 -21.54 23.57 -27.41
CA LYS A 122 -22.66 22.79 -27.95
C LYS A 122 -22.45 21.29 -27.75
N ILE A 123 -21.29 20.76 -28.14
CA ILE A 123 -20.97 19.33 -27.99
C ILE A 123 -21.01 18.91 -26.52
N ILE A 124 -20.42 19.70 -25.60
CA ILE A 124 -20.43 19.39 -24.16
C ILE A 124 -21.85 19.34 -23.61
N GLY A 125 -22.76 20.16 -24.14
CA GLY A 125 -24.17 20.20 -23.73
C GLY A 125 -24.96 18.93 -24.03
N GLU A 126 -24.61 18.21 -25.09
CA GLU A 126 -25.29 16.96 -25.51
C GLU A 126 -24.75 15.71 -24.76
N LEU A 127 -23.49 15.76 -24.32
CA LEU A 127 -22.84 14.64 -23.65
C LEU A 127 -23.37 14.41 -22.22
N LYS A 128 -23.82 13.18 -21.95
CA LYS A 128 -24.29 12.73 -20.63
C LYS A 128 -23.36 11.70 -20.01
N ASP A 129 -23.38 11.61 -18.68
CA ASP A 129 -22.66 10.59 -17.91
C ASP A 129 -21.14 10.54 -18.18
N TRP A 130 -20.49 11.65 -18.53
CA TRP A 130 -19.05 11.71 -18.77
C TRP A 130 -18.21 11.86 -17.50
N LYS A 131 -18.80 12.39 -16.42
CA LYS A 131 -18.06 12.75 -15.20
C LYS A 131 -17.51 11.50 -14.51
N LYS A 132 -16.22 11.53 -14.18
CA LYS A 132 -15.43 10.41 -13.63
C LYS A 132 -15.27 9.20 -14.56
N LYS A 133 -15.62 9.30 -15.85
CA LYS A 133 -15.24 8.28 -16.85
C LYS A 133 -13.79 8.49 -17.31
N ASP A 134 -13.21 7.42 -17.83
CA ASP A 134 -11.90 7.42 -18.46
C ASP A 134 -11.85 8.44 -19.62
N ALA A 135 -10.78 9.22 -19.69
CA ALA A 135 -10.58 10.25 -20.71
C ALA A 135 -10.64 9.69 -22.14
N ALA A 136 -10.20 8.46 -22.39
CA ALA A 136 -10.28 7.84 -23.71
C ALA A 136 -11.73 7.57 -24.12
N VAL A 137 -12.55 7.09 -23.18
CA VAL A 137 -13.98 6.87 -23.40
C VAL A 137 -14.69 8.20 -23.65
N VAL A 138 -14.38 9.23 -22.86
CA VAL A 138 -14.97 10.57 -23.06
C VAL A 138 -14.53 11.18 -24.39
N ALA A 139 -13.27 10.99 -24.79
CA ALA A 139 -12.78 11.44 -26.09
C ALA A 139 -13.49 10.75 -27.27
N GLU A 140 -13.77 9.44 -27.16
CA GLU A 140 -14.57 8.71 -28.15
C GLU A 140 -15.99 9.29 -28.24
N MET A 141 -16.66 9.50 -27.11
CA MET A 141 -17.98 10.13 -27.05
C MET A 141 -17.98 11.52 -27.70
N ILE A 142 -16.95 12.34 -27.45
CA ILE A 142 -16.78 13.65 -28.08
C ILE A 142 -16.65 13.52 -29.60
N ILE A 143 -15.81 12.60 -30.08
CA ILE A 143 -15.60 12.41 -31.52
C ILE A 143 -16.88 11.92 -32.20
N GLU A 144 -17.65 11.02 -31.57
CA GLU A 144 -18.94 10.57 -32.08
C GLU A 144 -19.94 11.72 -32.18
N GLU A 145 -20.09 12.52 -31.12
CA GLU A 145 -20.98 13.67 -31.11
C GLU A 145 -20.60 14.71 -32.17
N ILE A 146 -19.29 14.97 -32.34
CA ILE A 146 -18.78 15.87 -33.39
C ILE A 146 -19.14 15.36 -34.80
N LYS A 147 -19.16 14.03 -35.02
CA LYS A 147 -19.58 13.44 -36.31
C LYS A 147 -21.07 13.60 -36.52
N ASP A 148 -21.87 13.32 -35.50
CA ASP A 148 -23.34 13.36 -35.58
C ASP A 148 -23.84 14.78 -35.82
N GLU A 149 -23.18 15.77 -35.23
CA GLU A 149 -23.41 17.19 -35.50
C GLU A 149 -22.85 17.68 -36.85
N GLY A 150 -22.17 16.81 -37.60
CA GLY A 150 -21.73 17.07 -38.97
C GLY A 150 -20.56 18.05 -39.08
N PHE A 151 -19.79 18.24 -38.02
CA PHE A 151 -18.58 19.09 -38.03
C PHE A 151 -17.43 18.43 -38.82
N LEU A 152 -17.40 17.10 -38.89
CA LEU A 152 -16.41 16.35 -39.68
C LEU A 152 -16.90 16.11 -41.10
N LYS A 153 -16.93 17.17 -41.92
CA LYS A 153 -17.10 17.01 -43.37
C LYS A 153 -15.76 16.72 -44.04
N GLU A 154 -15.67 15.61 -44.78
CA GLU A 154 -14.54 15.36 -45.67
C GLU A 154 -14.42 16.49 -46.70
N LYS A 155 -13.38 17.32 -46.59
CA LYS A 155 -12.92 18.12 -47.73
C LYS A 155 -12.32 17.17 -48.75
N LYS A 156 -13.16 16.65 -49.65
CA LYS A 156 -12.71 16.08 -50.93
C LYS A 156 -12.02 17.21 -51.70
N ARG A 157 -10.72 17.37 -51.52
CA ARG A 157 -9.89 18.23 -52.38
C ARG A 157 -9.88 17.59 -53.77
N ARG A 158 -10.80 18.00 -54.64
CA ARG A 158 -10.61 17.85 -56.09
C ARG A 158 -9.40 18.73 -56.42
N CYS A 159 -8.22 18.12 -56.51
CA CYS A 159 -7.09 18.76 -57.15
C CYS A 159 -7.45 18.92 -58.63
N HIS A 160 -8.01 20.07 -59.00
CA HIS A 160 -8.16 20.45 -60.40
C HIS A 160 -6.83 21.08 -60.79
N CYS A 161 -5.95 20.27 -61.37
CA CYS A 161 -4.77 20.78 -62.04
C CYS A 161 -5.19 21.22 -63.44
N ASP A 162 -5.77 22.42 -63.55
CA ASP A 162 -5.77 23.14 -64.81
C ASP A 162 -4.40 23.77 -64.98
N CYS A 163 -3.61 23.25 -65.92
CA CYS A 163 -2.48 23.98 -66.48
C CYS A 163 -2.82 24.37 -67.92
N PRO A 164 -2.47 25.60 -68.34
CA PRO A 164 -2.77 26.16 -69.65
C PRO A 164 -2.02 25.49 -70.80
#